data_AF-A0AAW4VAP8-F1
#
_entry.id   AF-A0AAW4VAP8-F1
#
_cell.length_a   1.000
_cell.length_b   1.000
_cell.length_c   1.000
_cell.angle_alpha   90.00
_cell.angle_beta   90.00
_cell.angle_gamma   90.00
#
_symmetry.space_group_name_H-M   'P 1'
#
loop_
_entity.id
_entity.type
_entity.pdbx_description
1 polymer ?
#
loop_
_entity_poly.entity_id
_entity_poly.type
_entity_poly.pdbx_seq_one_letter_code
_entity_poly.pdbx_strand_id
1 'polypeptide(L)'
;MARERFSFDDTIEFDKDELKPNNDIHANHTGKFTFDDEVKEKKVANPKKKKRKLKIWHVVLTLFVVAVVAFFLYIFVFSGNNNGPVYGERCVKLLSVDKNAITQVESQIEQDENIQDVAIKVSCRTIKLTYQLSDNIQVDTAKSLVENSLHTFDDAMEQSKEDGAAWSQLLNKANGRLQYDLEIIVKSNGESDFPLFGTKHAGVDAITYTGQNVKDQASADKAIQRQAEVDAANKAAANNNQ
;
A
#
# COMPACT_ATOMS: atom_id res chain seq x y z
N MET A 1 4.00 -17.77 42.30
CA MET A 1 3.35 -16.43 42.29
C MET A 1 3.92 -15.70 41.07
N ALA A 2 3.21 -15.23 40.05
CA ALA A 2 1.79 -15.23 39.72
C ALA A 2 1.68 -15.40 38.19
N ARG A 3 0.62 -16.09 37.76
CA ARG A 3 0.26 -16.36 36.36
C ARG A 3 -0.80 -15.34 36.01
N GLU A 4 -0.44 -14.25 35.32
CA GLU A 4 -1.45 -13.29 34.86
C GLU A 4 -2.19 -13.91 33.68
N ARG A 5 -3.44 -14.28 33.96
CA ARG A 5 -4.42 -14.71 32.96
C ARG A 5 -5.01 -13.45 32.35
N PHE A 6 -4.92 -13.33 31.02
CA PHE A 6 -5.78 -12.42 30.29
C PHE A 6 -7.24 -12.86 30.49
N SER A 7 -8.05 -12.04 31.17
CA SER A 7 -9.51 -12.16 31.17
C SER A 7 -10.06 -11.20 30.13
N PHE A 8 -10.76 -11.74 29.13
CA PHE A 8 -11.65 -10.97 28.29
C PHE A 8 -13.03 -11.06 28.91
N ASP A 9 -13.43 -10.02 29.64
CA ASP A 9 -14.80 -9.86 30.10
C ASP A 9 -15.17 -8.40 29.85
N ASP A 10 -15.74 -8.13 28.68
CA ASP A 10 -16.40 -6.87 28.30
C ASP A 10 -17.33 -7.16 27.11
N THR A 11 -18.28 -8.07 27.30
CA THR A 11 -19.50 -8.07 26.49
C THR A 11 -20.43 -7.01 27.07
N ILE A 12 -20.43 -5.82 26.50
CA ILE A 12 -21.48 -4.82 26.78
C ILE A 12 -22.76 -5.31 26.07
N GLU A 13 -23.62 -6.00 26.82
CA GLU A 13 -25.01 -6.21 26.45
C GLU A 13 -25.73 -4.85 26.45
N PHE A 14 -26.24 -4.46 25.28
CA PHE A 14 -27.15 -3.32 25.16
C PHE A 14 -28.54 -3.75 25.60
N ASP A 15 -28.94 -3.33 26.80
CA ASP A 15 -30.29 -3.51 27.32
C ASP A 15 -31.29 -2.61 26.54
N LYS A 16 -32.41 -3.19 26.12
CA LYS A 16 -33.30 -2.66 25.08
C LYS A 16 -34.52 -1.90 25.62
N ASP A 17 -34.54 -1.58 26.92
CA ASP A 17 -35.75 -1.12 27.62
C ASP A 17 -35.74 0.35 28.11
N GLU A 18 -34.81 1.20 27.65
CA GLU A 18 -34.86 2.65 27.93
C GLU A 18 -35.46 3.51 26.80
N LEU A 19 -36.49 3.00 26.10
CA LEU A 19 -37.40 3.86 25.34
C LEU A 19 -38.58 4.30 26.23
N LYS A 20 -38.58 5.57 26.66
CA LYS A 20 -39.81 6.27 27.06
C LYS A 20 -40.08 7.48 26.16
N PRO A 21 -41.28 7.61 25.58
CA PRO A 21 -41.67 8.75 24.76
C PRO A 21 -42.13 9.89 25.67
N ASN A 22 -41.94 11.14 25.25
CA ASN A 22 -42.75 12.23 25.77
C ASN A 22 -43.23 13.13 24.63
N ASN A 23 -44.52 13.00 24.37
CA ASN A 23 -45.34 13.90 23.57
C ASN A 23 -45.47 15.23 24.32
N ASP A 24 -45.51 16.35 23.59
CA ASP A 24 -46.41 17.46 23.86
C ASP A 24 -46.42 18.42 22.65
N ILE A 25 -47.34 18.17 21.72
CA ILE A 25 -47.80 19.12 20.72
C ILE A 25 -49.26 19.43 21.05
N HIS A 26 -49.59 20.70 21.30
CA HIS A 26 -50.89 21.38 21.10
C HIS A 26 -50.75 22.79 21.73
N ALA A 27 -51.30 23.90 21.26
CA ALA A 27 -52.09 24.24 20.08
C ALA A 27 -52.20 25.78 19.99
N ASN A 28 -52.51 26.27 18.78
CA ASN A 28 -53.36 27.44 18.49
C ASN A 28 -52.93 28.84 18.96
N HIS A 29 -52.62 29.74 18.00
CA HIS A 29 -53.62 30.78 17.67
C HIS A 29 -53.41 31.36 16.26
N THR A 30 -54.55 31.45 15.58
CA THR A 30 -54.85 32.00 14.25
C THR A 30 -54.81 33.53 14.24
N GLY A 31 -54.48 34.10 13.07
CA GLY A 31 -54.63 35.53 12.79
C GLY A 31 -54.00 35.99 11.47
N LYS A 32 -54.68 35.71 10.35
CA LYS A 32 -54.50 36.40 9.06
C LYS A 32 -55.08 37.81 9.21
N PHE A 33 -54.44 38.86 8.69
CA PHE A 33 -55.06 39.97 7.92
C PHE A 33 -53.99 41.01 7.54
N THR A 34 -53.82 41.16 6.24
CA THR A 34 -53.05 42.20 5.55
C THR A 34 -53.95 43.41 5.31
N PHE A 35 -53.45 44.62 5.54
CA PHE A 35 -53.87 45.82 4.80
C PHE A 35 -52.67 46.76 4.67
N ASP A 36 -52.21 46.91 3.43
CA ASP A 36 -51.43 48.06 2.97
C ASP A 36 -52.32 49.31 3.05
N ASP A 37 -51.81 50.39 3.64
CA ASP A 37 -52.05 51.74 3.12
C ASP A 37 -51.13 52.77 3.77
N GLU A 38 -50.44 53.45 2.86
CA GLU A 38 -49.78 54.76 2.87
C GLU A 38 -49.79 55.68 4.14
N VAL A 39 -48.56 56.13 4.46
CA VAL A 39 -48.14 57.54 4.60
C VAL A 39 -48.47 58.28 5.92
N LYS A 40 -47.43 58.55 6.74
CA LYS A 40 -46.84 59.90 7.07
C LYS A 40 -45.94 59.85 8.31
N GLU A 41 -44.84 60.60 8.21
CA GLU A 41 -43.71 60.70 9.14
C GLU A 41 -44.04 60.99 10.61
N LYS A 42 -43.29 60.37 11.53
CA LYS A 42 -42.87 60.98 12.81
C LYS A 42 -41.41 60.61 13.11
N LYS A 43 -40.54 61.62 13.14
CA LYS A 43 -39.17 61.52 13.68
C LYS A 43 -39.22 61.37 15.20
N VAL A 44 -38.68 60.30 15.79
CA VAL A 44 -38.19 60.30 17.19
C VAL A 44 -37.05 59.29 17.39
N ALA A 45 -35.91 59.81 17.87
CA ALA A 45 -34.79 59.19 18.59
C ALA A 45 -34.07 57.93 18.02
N ASN A 46 -32.78 58.12 17.72
CA ASN A 46 -31.83 57.05 17.41
C ASN A 46 -31.79 55.94 18.47
N PRO A 47 -31.99 54.66 18.11
CA PRO A 47 -31.68 53.55 19.01
C PRO A 47 -30.16 53.41 19.13
N LYS A 48 -29.63 53.63 20.34
CA LYS A 48 -28.23 53.31 20.68
C LYS A 48 -27.98 51.83 20.35
N LYS A 49 -27.10 51.57 19.38
CA LYS A 49 -26.66 50.21 19.01
C LYS A 49 -26.08 49.51 20.24
N LYS A 50 -26.82 48.55 20.82
CA LYS A 50 -26.27 47.59 21.79
C LYS A 50 -25.24 46.74 21.04
N LYS A 51 -23.96 47.02 21.24
CA LYS A 51 -22.87 46.12 20.82
C LYS A 51 -23.11 44.77 21.50
N ARG A 52 -23.48 43.73 20.75
CA ARG A 52 -23.54 42.35 21.26
C ARG A 52 -22.14 42.01 21.75
N LYS A 53 -21.96 41.97 23.07
CA LYS A 53 -20.74 41.45 23.69
C LYS A 53 -20.72 39.95 23.41
N LEU A 54 -19.98 39.51 22.39
CA LEU A 54 -19.69 38.08 22.24
C LEU A 54 -18.99 37.64 23.52
N LYS A 55 -19.60 36.69 24.25
CA LYS A 55 -18.97 36.13 25.44
C LYS A 55 -17.63 35.56 25.01
N ILE A 56 -16.56 35.96 25.69
CA ILE A 56 -15.17 35.58 25.39
C ILE A 56 -15.04 34.06 25.18
N TRP A 57 -15.86 33.27 25.89
CA TRP A 57 -15.94 31.81 25.74
C TRP A 57 -16.28 31.31 24.33
N HIS A 58 -17.16 32.00 23.58
CA HIS A 58 -17.46 31.62 22.20
C HIS A 58 -16.30 31.92 21.25
N VAL A 59 -15.50 32.96 21.51
CA VAL A 59 -14.31 33.26 20.71
C VAL A 59 -13.23 32.19 20.93
N VAL A 60 -13.06 31.74 22.18
CA VAL A 60 -12.14 30.65 22.54
C VAL A 60 -12.58 29.33 21.90
N LEU A 61 -13.88 29.00 21.94
CA LEU A 61 -14.42 27.78 21.33
C LEU A 61 -14.22 27.77 19.82
N THR A 62 -14.49 28.89 19.14
CA THR A 62 -14.29 28.99 17.68
C THR A 62 -12.81 28.85 17.31
N LEU A 63 -11.88 29.43 18.09
CA LEU A 63 -10.45 29.30 17.85
C LEU A 63 -9.99 27.84 18.02
N PHE A 64 -10.47 27.15 19.05
CA PHE A 64 -10.17 25.73 19.26
C PHE A 64 -10.65 24.85 18.11
N VAL A 65 -11.87 25.07 17.61
CA VAL A 65 -12.40 24.33 16.46
C VAL A 65 -11.57 24.59 15.20
N VAL A 66 -11.17 25.84 14.94
CA VAL A 66 -10.30 26.18 13.80
C VAL A 66 -8.93 25.50 13.92
N ALA A 67 -8.35 25.46 15.13
CA ALA A 67 -7.07 24.78 15.38
C ALA A 67 -7.18 23.26 15.16
N VAL A 68 -8.28 22.64 15.58
CA VAL A 68 -8.54 21.21 15.37
C VAL A 68 -8.69 20.91 13.88
N VAL A 69 -9.44 21.72 13.12
CA VAL A 69 -9.57 21.54 11.65
C VAL A 69 -8.22 21.74 10.96
N ALA A 70 -7.44 22.75 11.34
CA ALA A 70 -6.10 22.96 10.80
C ALA A 70 -5.15 21.80 11.15
N PHE A 71 -5.27 21.23 12.35
CA PHE A 71 -4.53 20.03 12.74
C PHE A 71 -4.93 18.82 11.91
N PHE A 72 -6.22 18.59 11.66
CA PHE A 72 -6.67 17.50 10.78
C PHE A 72 -6.23 17.69 9.33
N LEU A 73 -6.26 18.92 8.79
CA LEU A 73 -5.72 19.21 7.46
C LEU A 73 -4.20 19.02 7.41
N TYR A 74 -3.49 19.41 8.47
CA TYR A 74 -2.06 19.15 8.61
C TYR A 74 -1.77 17.65 8.63
N ILE A 75 -2.50 16.87 9.44
CA ILE A 75 -2.37 15.41 9.47
C ILE A 75 -2.74 14.83 8.10
N PHE A 76 -3.78 15.30 7.42
CA PHE A 76 -4.17 14.79 6.11
C PHE A 76 -3.11 15.09 5.03
N VAL A 77 -2.53 16.29 5.02
CA VAL A 77 -1.47 16.67 4.06
C VAL A 77 -0.14 16.00 4.39
N PHE A 78 0.23 15.91 5.68
CA PHE A 78 1.50 15.35 6.14
C PHE A 78 1.48 13.82 6.21
N SER A 79 0.31 13.19 6.44
CA SER A 79 0.11 11.74 6.39
C SER A 79 -0.31 11.25 5.00
N GLY A 80 -0.78 12.14 4.13
CA GLY A 80 -1.06 11.86 2.72
C GLY A 80 0.20 11.79 1.85
N ASN A 81 1.31 12.35 2.34
CA ASN A 81 2.64 12.03 1.82
C ASN A 81 3.07 10.71 2.47
N ASN A 82 3.55 9.74 1.69
CA ASN A 82 3.93 8.38 2.14
C ASN A 82 5.10 8.32 3.16
N ASN A 83 5.44 9.44 3.80
CA ASN A 83 6.52 9.59 4.77
C ASN A 83 5.93 9.93 6.15
N GLY A 84 5.21 8.98 6.74
CA GLY A 84 4.74 9.09 8.12
C GLY A 84 5.92 9.19 9.11
N PRO A 85 5.76 9.87 10.26
CA PRO A 85 6.84 10.18 11.21
C PRO A 85 7.47 8.94 11.90
N VAL A 86 6.91 7.75 11.70
CA VAL A 86 7.36 6.49 12.34
C VAL A 86 8.29 5.68 11.44
N TYR A 87 8.33 6.00 10.14
CA TYR A 87 9.30 5.41 9.21
C TYR A 87 10.17 6.54 8.69
N GLY A 88 11.24 6.85 9.44
CA GLY A 88 12.26 7.80 9.01
C GLY A 88 12.72 7.52 7.58
N GLU A 89 13.28 8.53 6.93
CA GLU A 89 13.72 8.63 5.53
C GLU A 89 14.61 7.47 4.99
N ARG A 90 14.10 6.23 4.98
CA ARG A 90 14.88 5.04 4.59
C ARG A 90 15.27 5.07 3.12
N CYS A 91 14.47 5.75 2.29
CA CYS A 91 14.61 5.81 0.84
C CYS A 91 15.13 7.16 0.32
N VAL A 92 15.32 8.18 1.17
CA VAL A 92 15.66 9.56 0.73
C VAL A 92 17.13 9.72 0.31
N LYS A 93 18.00 8.78 0.70
CA LYS A 93 19.43 8.77 0.30
C LYS A 93 19.73 7.73 -0.79
N LEU A 94 18.69 7.24 -1.47
CA LEU A 94 18.89 6.39 -2.64
C LEU A 94 19.07 7.25 -3.87
N LEU A 95 19.80 6.73 -4.85
CA LEU A 95 19.87 7.35 -6.17
C LEU A 95 18.46 7.45 -6.76
N SER A 96 18.13 8.60 -7.36
CA SER A 96 16.80 8.80 -7.94
C SER A 96 16.64 7.95 -9.19
N VAL A 97 15.56 7.17 -9.26
CA VAL A 97 15.13 6.47 -10.47
C VAL A 97 14.08 7.34 -11.16
N ASP A 98 14.39 7.84 -12.35
CA ASP A 98 13.47 8.66 -13.12
C ASP A 98 12.35 7.80 -13.73
N LYS A 99 11.10 8.22 -13.52
CA LYS A 99 9.93 7.54 -14.06
C LYS A 99 9.87 7.63 -15.59
N ASN A 100 10.34 8.72 -16.18
CA ASN A 100 10.39 8.87 -17.62
C ASN A 100 11.42 7.92 -18.24
N ALA A 101 12.56 7.74 -17.58
CA ALA A 101 13.57 6.76 -17.97
C ALA A 101 13.03 5.33 -17.87
N ILE A 102 12.27 5.01 -16.80
CA ILE A 102 11.58 3.71 -16.69
C ILE A 102 10.68 3.46 -17.90
N THR A 103 9.79 4.39 -18.25
CA THR A 103 8.86 4.21 -19.37
C THR A 103 9.58 4.08 -20.71
N GLN A 104 10.68 4.82 -20.90
CA GLN A 104 11.50 4.68 -22.10
C GLN A 104 12.18 3.30 -22.17
N VAL A 105 12.68 2.80 -21.04
CA VAL A 105 13.31 1.49 -20.95
C VAL A 105 12.30 0.37 -21.17
N GLU A 106 11.09 0.45 -20.59
CA GLU A 106 10.00 -0.49 -20.84
C GLU A 106 9.75 -0.61 -22.35
N SER A 107 9.59 0.53 -23.04
CA SER A 107 9.40 0.56 -24.50
C SER A 107 10.60 0.02 -25.30
N GLN A 108 11.83 0.15 -24.81
CA GLN A 108 13.01 -0.40 -25.48
C GLN A 108 13.11 -1.92 -25.29
N ILE A 109 12.77 -2.43 -24.11
CA ILE A 109 12.79 -3.86 -23.82
C ILE A 109 11.66 -4.57 -24.57
N GLU A 110 10.49 -3.93 -24.69
CA GLU A 110 9.35 -4.43 -25.49
C GLU A 110 9.61 -4.49 -27.01
N GLN A 111 10.72 -3.94 -27.51
CA GLN A 111 11.11 -4.14 -28.91
C GLN A 111 11.66 -5.54 -29.18
N ASP A 112 12.01 -6.30 -28.15
CA ASP A 112 12.40 -7.71 -28.29
C ASP A 112 11.14 -8.56 -28.54
N GLU A 113 11.10 -9.27 -29.67
CA GLU A 113 9.97 -10.11 -30.08
C GLU A 113 9.66 -11.22 -29.05
N ASN A 114 10.61 -11.56 -28.18
CA ASN A 114 10.43 -12.59 -27.16
C ASN A 114 9.80 -12.05 -25.87
N ILE A 115 9.60 -10.74 -25.74
CA ILE A 115 9.07 -10.07 -24.55
C ILE A 115 7.76 -9.37 -24.92
N GLN A 116 6.66 -9.80 -24.32
CA GLN A 116 5.32 -9.26 -24.61
C GLN A 116 4.98 -8.03 -23.76
N ASP A 117 5.41 -8.01 -22.50
CA ASP A 117 5.10 -6.95 -21.54
C ASP A 117 6.17 -6.90 -20.45
N VAL A 118 6.54 -5.69 -20.02
CA VAL A 118 7.44 -5.46 -18.89
C VAL A 118 6.89 -4.37 -18.01
N ALA A 119 6.67 -4.69 -16.74
CA ALA A 119 6.24 -3.72 -15.74
C ALA A 119 7.33 -3.50 -14.68
N ILE A 120 7.80 -2.26 -14.56
CA ILE A 120 8.83 -1.86 -13.59
C ILE A 120 8.19 -1.01 -12.49
N LYS A 121 8.33 -1.44 -11.24
CA LYS A 121 7.80 -0.73 -10.06
C LYS A 121 8.88 -0.51 -9.01
N VAL A 122 9.20 0.74 -8.74
CA VAL A 122 10.13 1.11 -7.68
C VAL A 122 9.38 1.22 -6.35
N SER A 123 9.78 0.41 -5.37
CA SER A 123 9.21 0.34 -4.02
C SER A 123 10.30 0.56 -2.97
N CYS A 124 10.49 1.81 -2.53
CA CYS A 124 11.54 2.24 -1.61
C CYS A 124 12.96 1.80 -2.01
N ARG A 125 13.41 0.60 -1.61
CA ARG A 125 14.74 0.03 -1.87
C ARG A 125 14.71 -1.18 -2.81
N THR A 126 13.54 -1.56 -3.29
CA THR A 126 13.38 -2.71 -4.19
C THR A 126 12.79 -2.24 -5.49
N ILE A 127 13.39 -2.63 -6.59
CA ILE A 127 12.83 -2.46 -7.93
C ILE A 127 12.22 -3.80 -8.31
N LYS A 128 10.89 -3.82 -8.47
CA LYS A 128 10.15 -5.00 -8.90
C LYS A 128 10.01 -4.96 -10.40
N LEU A 129 10.49 -5.99 -11.09
CA LEU A 129 10.34 -6.15 -12.53
C LEU A 129 9.50 -7.38 -12.81
N THR A 130 8.41 -7.21 -13.56
CA THR A 130 7.55 -8.31 -13.98
C THR A 130 7.60 -8.42 -15.49
N TYR A 131 8.07 -9.55 -16.00
CA TYR A 131 8.16 -9.85 -17.41
C TYR A 131 7.07 -10.86 -17.81
N GLN A 132 6.41 -10.59 -18.92
CA GLN A 132 5.65 -11.56 -19.66
C GLN A 132 6.41 -11.88 -20.95
N LEU A 133 6.97 -13.08 -21.04
CA LEU A 133 7.66 -13.55 -22.23
C LEU A 133 6.69 -14.22 -23.20
N SER A 134 7.14 -14.40 -24.44
CA SER A 134 6.49 -15.23 -25.46
C SER A 134 6.40 -16.70 -25.03
N ASP A 135 5.46 -17.42 -25.63
CA ASP A 135 5.18 -18.81 -25.27
C ASP A 135 6.34 -19.76 -25.66
N ASN A 136 6.55 -20.81 -24.87
CA ASN A 136 7.54 -21.86 -25.07
C ASN A 136 9.01 -21.39 -25.04
N ILE A 137 9.30 -20.24 -24.44
CA ILE A 137 10.68 -19.82 -24.12
C ILE A 137 11.25 -20.75 -23.05
N GLN A 138 12.44 -21.28 -23.27
CA GLN A 138 13.18 -22.08 -22.28
C GLN A 138 13.66 -21.23 -21.11
N VAL A 139 13.69 -21.81 -19.91
CA VAL A 139 14.17 -21.17 -18.67
C VAL A 139 15.53 -20.47 -18.82
N ASP A 140 16.53 -21.11 -19.42
CA ASP A 140 17.87 -20.52 -19.51
C ASP A 140 17.92 -19.33 -20.49
N THR A 141 17.20 -19.43 -21.61
CA THR A 141 17.00 -18.30 -22.53
C THR A 141 16.27 -17.14 -21.84
N ALA A 142 15.24 -17.43 -21.04
CA ALA A 142 14.52 -16.43 -20.27
C ALA A 142 15.43 -15.69 -19.28
N LYS A 143 16.32 -16.40 -18.57
CA LYS A 143 17.30 -15.77 -17.67
C LYS A 143 18.21 -14.81 -18.43
N SER A 144 18.77 -15.22 -19.57
CA SER A 144 19.64 -14.36 -20.38
C SER A 144 18.91 -13.15 -20.96
N LEU A 145 17.68 -13.31 -21.44
CA LEU A 145 16.84 -12.20 -21.92
C LEU A 145 16.62 -11.17 -20.81
N VAL A 146 16.26 -11.65 -19.62
CA VAL A 146 16.02 -10.80 -18.46
C VAL A 146 17.31 -10.09 -18.03
N GLU A 147 18.43 -10.80 -17.93
CA GLU A 147 19.71 -10.21 -17.54
C GLU A 147 20.18 -9.13 -18.52
N ASN A 148 20.04 -9.36 -19.84
CA ASN A 148 20.33 -8.36 -20.86
C ASN A 148 19.42 -7.12 -20.72
N SER A 149 18.12 -7.33 -20.53
CA SER A 149 17.17 -6.22 -20.34
C SER A 149 17.46 -5.41 -19.06
N LEU A 150 17.95 -6.07 -18.02
CA LEU A 150 18.39 -5.42 -16.77
C LEU A 150 19.64 -4.59 -16.97
N HIS A 151 20.57 -5.02 -17.82
CA HIS A 151 21.71 -4.19 -18.20
C HIS A 151 21.26 -2.93 -18.96
N THR A 152 20.32 -3.06 -19.91
CA THR A 152 19.72 -1.90 -20.59
C THR A 152 19.07 -0.94 -19.59
N PHE A 153 18.33 -1.47 -18.62
CA PHE A 153 17.73 -0.67 -17.55
C PHE A 153 18.77 0.05 -16.69
N ASP A 154 19.83 -0.66 -16.26
CA ASP A 154 20.89 -0.11 -15.41
C ASP A 154 21.69 0.98 -16.13
N ASP A 155 22.02 0.76 -17.41
CA ASP A 155 22.75 1.72 -18.24
C ASP A 155 21.93 2.98 -18.52
N ALA A 156 20.61 2.84 -18.75
CA ALA A 156 19.70 3.96 -18.97
C ALA A 156 19.53 4.88 -17.76
N MET A 157 19.90 4.41 -16.56
CA MET A 157 19.86 5.23 -15.35
C MET A 157 21.10 6.11 -15.18
N GLU A 158 22.08 6.00 -16.09
CA GLU A 158 23.29 6.84 -16.20
C GLU A 158 24.09 6.94 -14.89
N GLN A 159 24.02 5.91 -14.04
CA GLN A 159 24.77 5.86 -12.79
C GLN A 159 26.19 5.33 -13.05
N SER A 160 27.15 5.85 -12.30
CA SER A 160 28.54 5.39 -12.44
C SER A 160 28.68 3.91 -12.08
N LYS A 161 29.65 3.22 -12.68
CA LYS A 161 29.95 1.81 -12.47
C LYS A 161 31.37 1.68 -11.95
N GLU A 162 31.56 0.96 -10.85
CA GLU A 162 32.90 0.70 -10.31
C GLU A 162 33.64 -0.31 -11.22
N ASP A 163 34.96 -0.16 -11.34
CA ASP A 163 35.78 -1.04 -12.18
C ASP A 163 35.64 -2.51 -11.74
N GLY A 164 35.24 -3.36 -12.69
CA GLY A 164 35.04 -4.80 -12.47
C GLY A 164 33.69 -5.20 -11.87
N ALA A 165 32.82 -4.25 -11.50
CA ALA A 165 31.46 -4.55 -11.07
C ALA A 165 30.59 -4.96 -12.27
N ALA A 166 29.65 -5.89 -12.07
CA ALA A 166 28.69 -6.24 -13.13
C ALA A 166 27.61 -5.16 -13.32
N TRP A 167 27.34 -4.38 -12.27
CA TRP A 167 26.24 -3.40 -12.22
C TRP A 167 26.70 -2.02 -11.75
N SER A 168 25.96 -0.98 -12.15
CA SER A 168 26.16 0.39 -11.73
C SER A 168 25.95 0.56 -10.22
N GLN A 169 26.32 1.73 -9.71
CA GLN A 169 26.06 2.13 -8.33
C GLN A 169 24.58 2.00 -7.95
N LEU A 170 23.63 2.12 -8.89
CA LEU A 170 22.19 1.98 -8.63
C LEU A 170 21.82 0.62 -8.08
N LEU A 171 22.39 -0.44 -8.63
CA LEU A 171 22.12 -1.82 -8.25
C LEU A 171 23.24 -2.40 -7.38
N ASN A 172 24.18 -1.56 -6.97
CA ASN A 172 25.33 -1.92 -6.16
C ASN A 172 25.40 -1.01 -4.92
N LYS A 173 26.43 -0.19 -4.83
CA LYS A 173 26.73 0.66 -3.67
C LYS A 173 27.07 2.07 -4.15
N ALA A 174 26.47 3.07 -3.52
CA ALA A 174 26.80 4.47 -3.74
C ALA A 174 27.05 5.15 -2.38
N ASN A 175 28.07 6.01 -2.29
CA ASN A 175 28.39 6.77 -1.07
C ASN A 175 28.49 5.91 0.20
N GLY A 176 29.08 4.72 0.10
CA GLY A 176 29.20 3.82 1.26
C GLY A 176 27.95 3.00 1.59
N ARG A 177 26.85 3.15 0.83
CA ARG A 177 25.55 2.54 1.13
C ARG A 177 25.01 1.70 -0.04
N LEU A 178 24.52 0.51 0.29
CA LEU A 178 23.81 -0.36 -0.65
C LEU A 178 22.56 0.36 -1.19
N GLN A 179 22.34 0.28 -2.49
CA GLN A 179 21.25 1.00 -3.16
C GLN A 179 20.00 0.12 -3.29
N TYR A 180 19.67 -0.33 -4.50
CA TYR A 180 18.45 -1.08 -4.80
C TYR A 180 18.68 -2.59 -4.93
N ASP A 181 17.78 -3.35 -4.32
CA ASP A 181 17.60 -4.77 -4.60
C ASP A 181 16.66 -4.94 -5.81
N LEU A 182 16.84 -6.01 -6.59
CA LEU A 182 15.90 -6.40 -7.64
C LEU A 182 15.07 -7.60 -7.21
N GLU A 183 13.77 -7.50 -7.46
CA GLU A 183 12.83 -8.61 -7.37
C GLU A 183 12.25 -8.82 -8.77
N ILE A 184 12.54 -9.97 -9.35
CA ILE A 184 12.24 -10.25 -10.75
C ILE A 184 11.21 -11.37 -10.80
N ILE A 185 10.15 -11.18 -11.56
CA ILE A 185 9.12 -12.18 -11.80
C ILE A 185 9.05 -12.38 -13.31
N VAL A 186 9.30 -13.59 -13.77
CA VAL A 186 9.28 -13.94 -15.19
C VAL A 186 8.16 -14.93 -15.42
N LYS A 187 7.24 -14.60 -16.32
CA LYS A 187 6.13 -15.44 -16.72
C LYS A 187 6.28 -15.82 -18.18
N SER A 188 5.98 -17.07 -18.50
CA SER A 188 5.91 -17.61 -19.86
C SER A 188 4.89 -18.74 -19.84
N ASN A 189 4.19 -18.97 -20.95
CA ASN A 189 3.29 -20.11 -21.08
C ASN A 189 4.02 -21.25 -21.82
N GLY A 190 3.81 -22.49 -21.41
CA GLY A 190 4.26 -23.68 -22.16
C GLY A 190 5.26 -24.58 -21.44
N GLU A 191 6.09 -24.03 -20.54
CA GLU A 191 7.02 -24.80 -19.72
C GLU A 191 6.60 -24.76 -18.23
N SER A 192 6.74 -25.89 -17.52
CA SER A 192 6.24 -26.04 -16.14
C SER A 192 7.08 -25.32 -15.09
N ASP A 193 8.32 -24.90 -15.44
CA ASP A 193 9.23 -24.22 -14.52
C ASP A 193 8.86 -22.75 -14.26
N PHE A 194 7.98 -22.17 -15.09
CA PHE A 194 7.46 -20.81 -14.91
C PHE A 194 6.28 -20.76 -13.94
N PRO A 195 6.09 -19.65 -13.21
CA PRO A 195 6.92 -18.45 -13.19
C PRO A 195 8.28 -18.65 -12.51
N LEU A 196 9.30 -17.98 -13.04
CA LEU A 196 10.62 -17.88 -12.43
C LEU A 196 10.67 -16.64 -11.55
N PHE A 197 11.20 -16.80 -10.34
CA PHE A 197 11.44 -15.71 -9.40
C PHE A 197 12.94 -15.47 -9.31
N GLY A 198 13.39 -14.30 -9.73
CA GLY A 198 14.77 -13.84 -9.63
C GLY A 198 14.94 -12.86 -8.47
N THR A 199 16.07 -12.91 -7.79
CA THR A 199 16.44 -11.92 -6.78
C THR A 199 17.89 -11.51 -6.97
N LYS A 200 18.13 -10.20 -6.92
CA LYS A 200 19.48 -9.62 -6.90
C LYS A 200 19.59 -8.69 -5.71
N HIS A 201 20.61 -8.86 -4.89
CA HIS A 201 20.89 -7.96 -3.79
C HIS A 201 21.83 -6.83 -4.22
N ALA A 202 21.61 -5.64 -3.68
CA ALA A 202 22.56 -4.54 -3.78
C ALA A 202 23.91 -4.97 -3.21
N GLY A 203 25.00 -4.75 -3.95
CA GLY A 203 26.35 -5.18 -3.55
C GLY A 203 26.72 -6.60 -3.98
N VAL A 204 25.79 -7.34 -4.58
CA VAL A 204 26.02 -8.69 -5.10
C VAL A 204 25.80 -8.68 -6.62
N ASP A 205 26.78 -9.16 -7.36
CA ASP A 205 26.72 -9.19 -8.82
C ASP A 205 25.81 -10.30 -9.36
N ALA A 206 25.74 -11.43 -8.67
CA ALA A 206 24.94 -12.57 -9.11
C ALA A 206 23.44 -12.36 -8.92
N ILE A 207 22.65 -12.75 -9.92
CA ILE A 207 21.19 -12.91 -9.82
C ILE A 207 20.90 -14.37 -9.48
N THR A 208 20.07 -14.60 -8.46
CA THR A 208 19.63 -15.94 -8.08
C THR A 208 18.22 -16.17 -8.59
N TYR A 209 17.98 -17.32 -9.25
CA TYR A 209 16.66 -17.71 -9.74
C TYR A 209 16.11 -18.93 -9.02
N THR A 210 14.80 -18.92 -8.77
CA THR A 210 14.01 -20.04 -8.27
C THR A 210 12.76 -20.20 -9.12
N GLY A 211 12.56 -21.37 -9.71
CA GLY A 211 11.34 -21.71 -10.45
C GLY A 211 10.26 -22.32 -9.55
N GLN A 212 9.09 -22.58 -10.14
CA GLN A 212 7.96 -23.18 -9.43
C GLN A 212 8.12 -24.68 -9.16
N ASN A 213 8.96 -25.38 -9.94
CA ASN A 213 9.10 -26.82 -9.84
C ASN A 213 9.86 -27.27 -8.59
N VAL A 214 9.43 -28.43 -8.07
CA VAL A 214 10.09 -29.09 -6.95
C VAL A 214 11.45 -29.61 -7.42
N LYS A 215 12.53 -29.05 -6.88
CA LYS A 215 13.91 -29.43 -7.23
C LYS A 215 14.23 -30.93 -7.02
N ASP A 216 13.49 -31.60 -6.14
CA ASP A 216 13.61 -33.04 -5.88
C ASP A 216 12.22 -33.70 -5.91
N GLN A 217 11.80 -34.04 -7.13
CA GLN A 217 10.52 -34.69 -7.38
C GLN A 217 10.41 -36.02 -6.61
N ALA A 218 11.50 -36.79 -6.48
CA ALA A 218 11.48 -38.07 -5.78
C ALA A 218 11.19 -37.91 -4.28
N SER A 219 11.77 -36.90 -3.63
CA SER A 219 11.46 -36.58 -2.24
C SER A 219 10.04 -36.06 -2.06
N ALA A 220 9.54 -35.24 -2.99
CA ALA A 220 8.16 -34.77 -2.97
C ALA A 220 7.16 -35.92 -3.13
N ASP A 221 7.37 -36.79 -4.12
CA ASP A 221 6.53 -37.96 -4.38
C ASP A 221 6.52 -38.90 -3.17
N LYS A 222 7.68 -39.12 -2.54
CA LYS A 222 7.78 -39.93 -1.32
C LYS A 222 7.05 -39.32 -0.12
N ALA A 223 7.06 -37.99 0.01
CA ALA A 223 6.32 -37.31 1.06
C ALA A 223 4.81 -37.41 0.84
N ILE A 224 4.35 -37.23 -0.41
CA ILE A 224 2.94 -37.39 -0.79
C ILE A 224 2.48 -38.84 -0.53
N GLN A 225 3.28 -39.83 -0.92
CA GLN A 225 2.98 -41.23 -0.67
C GLN A 225 2.86 -41.53 0.84
N ARG A 226 3.82 -41.05 1.64
CA ARG A 226 3.74 -41.22 3.11
C ARG A 226 2.52 -40.56 3.72
N GLN A 227 2.14 -39.38 3.22
CA GLN A 227 0.93 -38.71 3.70
C GLN A 227 -0.31 -39.54 3.38
N ALA A 228 -0.41 -40.08 2.16
CA ALA A 228 -1.52 -40.93 1.77
C ALA A 228 -1.59 -42.23 2.60
N GLU A 229 -0.44 -42.83 2.93
CA GLU A 229 -0.36 -44.00 3.82
C GLU A 229 -0.83 -43.69 5.24
N VAL A 230 -0.43 -42.54 5.79
CA VAL A 230 -0.88 -42.06 7.11
C VAL A 230 -2.39 -41.80 7.12
N ASP A 231 -2.91 -41.14 6.08
CA ASP A 231 -4.34 -40.84 5.98
C ASP A 231 -5.18 -42.11 5.84
N ALA A 232 -4.70 -43.09 5.06
CA ALA A 232 -5.33 -44.41 4.94
C ALA A 232 -5.32 -45.17 6.28
N ALA A 233 -4.19 -45.16 7.01
CA ALA A 233 -4.09 -45.80 8.31
C ALA A 233 -5.02 -45.15 9.35
N ASN A 234 -5.10 -43.81 9.37
CA ASN A 234 -5.99 -43.07 10.26
C ASN A 234 -7.47 -43.39 9.96
N LYS A 235 -7.85 -43.49 8.69
CA LYS A 235 -9.21 -43.86 8.28
C LYS A 235 -9.56 -45.31 8.68
N ALA A 236 -8.61 -46.23 8.55
CA ALA A 236 -8.79 -47.62 8.98
C ALA A 236 -8.93 -47.75 10.52
N ALA A 237 -8.14 -46.98 11.27
CA ALA A 237 -8.24 -46.94 12.73
C ALA A 237 -9.56 -46.32 13.21
N ALA A 238 -10.08 -45.31 12.53
CA ALA A 238 -11.37 -44.70 12.84
C ALA A 238 -12.56 -45.68 12.64
N ASN A 239 -12.51 -46.51 11.59
CA ASN A 239 -13.56 -47.49 11.30
C ASN A 239 -13.54 -48.72 12.23
N ASN A 240 -12.42 -49.03 12.87
CA ASN A 240 -12.31 -50.15 13.81
C ASN A 240 -12.72 -49.80 15.26
N ASN A 241 -13.01 -48.53 15.54
CA ASN A 241 -13.46 -48.03 16.85
C ASN A 241 -14.97 -47.73 16.90
N GLN A 242 -15.74 -48.17 15.90
CA GLN A 242 -17.21 -48.16 15.85
C GLN A 242 -17.74 -49.57 15.99
#